data_AF-A0A0D2M482-F1
#
_entry.id   AF-A0A0D2M482-F1
#
_cell.length_a   1.000
_cell.length_b   1.000
_cell.length_c   1.000
_cell.angle_alpha   90.00
_cell.angle_beta   90.00
_cell.angle_gamma   90.00
#
_symmetry.space_group_name_H-M   'P 1'
#
loop_
_entity.id
_entity.type
_entity.pdbx_description
1 polymer ?
#
loop_
_entity_poly.entity_id
_entity_poly.type
_entity_poly.pdbx_seq_one_letter_code
_entity_poly.pdbx_strand_id
1 'polypeptide(L)'
;MGARLMFHCLLELDRLAAEGAPTRGLVENVVLLGAPVSCRPERWAAARSVVAGRLVNAYSVNDWSLQILFRAHSASSLYTAAAGCWRVGCPGVEDVNVSRVIRSSDDYVTRIEDVLDAINLTGA
;
A
#
# COMPACT_ATOMS: atom_id res chain seq x y z
N MET A 1 4.54 4.74 8.64
CA MET A 1 4.94 3.47 9.31
C MET A 1 3.80 2.44 9.38
N GLY A 2 2.57 2.82 9.73
CA GLY A 2 1.44 1.89 9.83
C GLY A 2 1.18 1.05 8.57
N ALA A 3 1.21 1.66 7.38
CA ALA A 3 1.02 0.95 6.11
C ALA A 3 2.04 -0.18 5.88
N ARG A 4 3.30 -0.01 6.32
CA ARG A 4 4.32 -1.06 6.24
C ARG A 4 4.05 -2.20 7.21
N LEU A 5 3.60 -1.89 8.44
CA LEU A 5 3.20 -2.91 9.41
C LEU A 5 2.05 -3.75 8.84
N MET A 6 0.98 -3.09 8.40
CA MET A 6 -0.20 -3.75 7.83
C MET A 6 0.17 -4.64 6.64
N PHE A 7 1.00 -4.15 5.73
CA PHE A 7 1.46 -4.95 4.59
C PHE A 7 2.21 -6.21 5.02
N HIS A 8 3.09 -6.11 6.03
CA HIS A 8 3.80 -7.27 6.55
C HIS A 8 2.88 -8.25 7.29
N CYS A 9 1.83 -7.78 7.96
CA CYS A 9 0.80 -8.66 8.52
C CYS A 9 0.09 -9.47 7.43
N LEU A 10 -0.20 -8.88 6.26
CA LEU A 10 -0.80 -9.62 5.14
C LEU A 10 0.14 -10.71 4.61
N LEU A 11 1.43 -10.42 4.52
CA LEU A 11 2.42 -11.44 4.12
C LEU A 11 2.50 -12.58 5.14
N GLU A 12 2.35 -12.27 6.43
CA GLU A 12 2.30 -13.31 7.46
C GLU A 12 1.03 -14.16 7.36
N LEU A 13 -0.13 -13.55 7.06
CA LEU A 13 -1.36 -14.31 6.79
C LEU A 13 -1.21 -15.23 5.58
N ASP A 14 -0.51 -14.80 4.53
CA ASP A 14 -0.22 -15.62 3.34
C ASP A 14 0.72 -16.79 3.69
N ARG A 15 1.75 -16.53 4.50
CA ARG A 15 2.63 -17.58 5.05
C ARG A 15 1.83 -18.62 5.84
N LEU A 16 0.93 -18.20 6.73
CA LEU A 16 0.04 -19.10 7.48
C LEU A 16 -0.91 -19.88 6.55
N ALA A 17 -1.39 -19.25 5.47
CA ALA A 17 -2.22 -19.94 4.47
C ALA A 17 -1.46 -21.05 3.73
N ALA A 18 -0.15 -20.87 3.53
CA ALA A 18 0.71 -21.91 2.97
C ALA A 18 0.92 -23.07 3.95
N GLU A 19 0.84 -22.83 5.26
CA GLU A 19 0.91 -23.83 6.33
C GLU A 19 -0.43 -24.53 6.62
N GLY A 20 -1.48 -24.19 5.87
CA GLY A 20 -2.80 -24.82 5.97
C GLY A 20 -3.81 -24.06 6.86
N ALA A 21 -3.45 -22.88 7.38
CA ALA A 21 -4.43 -22.03 8.07
C ALA A 21 -5.47 -21.48 7.08
N PRO A 22 -6.74 -21.33 7.47
CA PRO A 22 -7.80 -20.81 6.60
C PRO A 22 -7.79 -19.27 6.55
N THR A 23 -6.66 -18.67 6.17
CA THR A 23 -6.46 -17.20 6.16
C THR A 23 -6.61 -16.57 4.76
N ARG A 24 -6.81 -17.38 3.70
CA ARG A 24 -7.08 -16.87 2.34
C ARG A 24 -8.41 -16.14 2.31
N GLY A 25 -8.43 -14.94 1.73
CA GLY A 25 -9.60 -14.07 1.70
C GLY A 25 -10.15 -13.68 3.08
N LEU A 26 -9.37 -13.80 4.15
CA LEU A 26 -9.82 -13.48 5.51
C LEU A 26 -10.09 -11.98 5.68
N VAL A 27 -9.27 -11.15 5.04
CA VAL A 27 -9.40 -9.69 5.14
C VAL A 27 -10.30 -9.21 4.03
N GLU A 28 -11.37 -8.48 4.34
CA GLU A 28 -12.28 -8.01 3.31
C GLU A 28 -11.64 -6.91 2.45
N ASN A 29 -11.30 -5.76 3.02
CA ASN A 29 -10.75 -4.64 2.27
C ASN A 29 -9.48 -4.11 2.95
N VAL A 30 -8.50 -3.70 2.16
CA VAL A 30 -7.26 -3.07 2.62
C VAL A 30 -7.00 -1.83 1.78
N VAL A 31 -6.75 -0.71 2.45
CA VAL A 31 -6.26 0.51 1.82
C VAL A 31 -4.95 0.90 2.45
N LEU A 32 -3.91 1.01 1.63
CA LEU A 32 -2.59 1.44 2.04
C LEU A 32 -2.32 2.83 1.47
N LEU A 33 -2.22 3.83 2.36
CA LEU A 33 -1.88 5.20 2.02
C LEU A 33 -0.37 5.40 2.18
N GLY A 34 0.32 5.89 1.13
CA GLY A 34 1.74 6.27 1.22
C GLY A 34 2.65 5.14 1.72
N ALA A 35 2.42 3.90 1.28
CA ALA A 35 3.07 2.72 1.85
C ALA A 35 4.60 2.69 1.60
N PRO A 36 5.45 2.70 2.65
CA PRO A 36 6.90 2.59 2.48
C PRO A 36 7.32 1.12 2.33
N VAL A 37 6.85 0.47 1.27
CA VAL A 37 7.17 -0.93 0.91
C VAL A 37 7.57 -1.01 -0.56
N SER A 38 8.30 -2.04 -0.95
CA SER A 38 8.74 -2.22 -2.35
C SER A 38 7.55 -2.51 -3.28
N CYS A 39 7.58 -2.01 -4.51
CA CYS A 39 6.64 -2.37 -5.59
C CYS A 39 6.83 -3.79 -6.17
N ARG A 40 7.49 -4.71 -5.46
CA ARG A 40 7.77 -6.07 -5.95
C ARG A 40 6.46 -6.85 -6.17
N PRO A 41 6.08 -7.20 -7.40
CA PRO A 41 4.78 -7.79 -7.70
C PRO A 41 4.49 -9.08 -6.91
N GLU A 42 5.52 -9.86 -6.63
CA GLU A 42 5.40 -11.15 -5.92
C GLU A 42 4.88 -10.96 -4.50
N ARG A 43 5.33 -9.90 -3.81
CA ARG A 43 4.89 -9.58 -2.45
C ARG A 43 3.46 -9.04 -2.44
N TRP A 44 3.09 -8.29 -3.46
CA TRP A 44 1.74 -7.77 -3.60
C TRP A 44 0.74 -8.85 -4.01
N ALA A 45 1.17 -9.84 -4.81
CA ALA A 45 0.38 -11.03 -5.11
C ALA A 45 0.14 -11.90 -3.86
N ALA A 46 1.16 -12.06 -3.00
CA ALA A 46 1.02 -12.71 -1.70
C ALA A 46 0.02 -11.96 -0.80
N ALA A 47 0.17 -10.63 -0.67
CA ALA A 47 -0.78 -9.81 0.09
C ALA A 47 -2.20 -9.87 -0.50
N ARG A 48 -2.34 -9.95 -1.82
CA ARG A 48 -3.62 -10.07 -2.53
C ARG A 48 -4.34 -11.39 -2.24
N SER A 49 -3.61 -12.48 -1.99
CA SER A 49 -4.18 -13.83 -1.75
C SER A 49 -5.06 -13.90 -0.49
N VAL A 50 -4.74 -13.07 0.51
CA VAL A 50 -5.41 -13.03 1.82
C VAL A 50 -6.49 -11.95 1.92
N VAL A 51 -6.61 -11.09 0.90
CA VAL A 51 -7.66 -10.09 0.80
C VAL A 51 -8.77 -10.64 -0.10
N ALA A 52 -10.03 -10.55 0.30
CA ALA A 52 -11.18 -10.99 -0.51
C ALA A 52 -11.73 -9.89 -1.42
N GLY A 53 -11.81 -8.66 -0.90
CA GLY A 53 -12.37 -7.48 -1.56
C GLY A 53 -11.30 -6.60 -2.17
N ARG A 54 -11.27 -5.32 -1.82
CA ARG A 54 -10.38 -4.32 -2.44
C ARG A 54 -9.01 -4.32 -1.76
N LEU A 55 -7.94 -4.32 -2.56
CA LEU A 55 -6.58 -4.05 -2.09
C LEU A 55 -6.07 -2.80 -2.80
N VAL A 56 -6.11 -1.66 -2.12
CA VAL A 56 -5.82 -0.34 -2.69
C VAL A 56 -4.43 0.13 -2.28
N ASN A 57 -3.63 0.53 -3.27
CA ASN A 57 -2.40 1.28 -3.08
C ASN A 57 -2.66 2.75 -3.47
N ALA A 58 -2.89 3.60 -2.47
CA ALA A 58 -3.00 5.04 -2.69
C ALA A 58 -1.60 5.67 -2.62
N TYR A 59 -1.12 6.16 -3.76
CA TYR A 59 0.24 6.64 -3.93
C TYR A 59 0.28 8.11 -4.37
N SER A 60 1.32 8.83 -3.94
CA SER A 60 1.62 10.18 -4.40
C SER A 60 3.02 10.26 -4.97
N VAL A 61 3.14 10.62 -6.25
CA VAL A 61 4.47 10.86 -6.87
C VAL A 61 5.16 12.10 -6.30
N ASN A 62 4.38 12.98 -5.65
CA ASN A 62 4.85 14.23 -5.09
C ASN A 62 5.38 14.11 -3.67
N ASP A 63 5.18 12.96 -2.99
CA ASP A 63 5.64 12.76 -1.61
C ASP A 63 7.16 12.56 -1.55
N TRP A 64 7.86 13.69 -1.64
CA TRP A 64 9.31 13.77 -1.63
C TRP A 64 9.91 13.28 -0.31
N SER A 65 9.18 13.50 0.81
CA SER A 65 9.59 13.07 2.14
C SER A 65 9.66 11.54 2.23
N LEU A 66 8.63 10.85 1.71
CA LEU A 66 8.57 9.40 1.64
C LEU A 66 9.64 8.84 0.68
N GLN A 67 9.89 9.50 -0.45
CA GLN A 67 10.95 9.09 -1.38
C GLN A 67 12.35 9.16 -0.74
N ILE A 68 12.66 10.24 -0.01
CA ILE A 68 13.96 10.39 0.66
C ILE A 68 14.10 9.35 1.77
N LEU A 69 13.09 9.21 2.64
CA LEU A 69 13.12 8.26 3.75
C LEU A 69 13.24 6.81 3.25
N PHE A 70 12.51 6.45 2.21
CA PHE A 70 12.59 5.10 1.64
C PHE A 70 13.97 4.83 1.04
N ARG A 71 14.58 5.79 0.34
CA ARG A 71 15.94 5.66 -0.22
C ARG A 71 17.01 5.59 0.87
N ALA A 72 16.88 6.36 1.94
CA ALA A 72 17.84 6.39 3.05
C ALA A 72 17.83 5.10 3.87
N HIS A 73 16.66 4.48 4.05
CA HIS A 73 16.51 3.28 4.89
C HIS A 73 16.42 1.96 4.10
N SER A 74 16.36 2.01 2.78
CA SER A 74 16.41 0.80 1.97
C SER A 74 17.85 0.36 1.77
N ALA A 75 18.26 -0.70 2.46
CA ALA A 75 19.49 -1.44 2.15
C ALA A 75 19.48 -2.11 0.76
N SER A 76 18.37 -1.98 0.01
CA SER A 76 18.19 -2.51 -1.34
C SER A 76 18.14 -1.38 -2.35
N SER A 77 19.12 -1.39 -3.27
CA SER A 77 19.22 -0.68 -4.55
C SER A 77 18.45 0.64 -4.71
N LEU A 78 19.16 1.70 -5.12
CA LEU A 78 18.61 3.03 -5.49
C LEU A 78 17.45 2.99 -6.52
N TYR A 79 17.26 1.85 -7.19
CA TYR A 79 16.22 1.62 -8.20
C TYR A 79 14.93 1.01 -7.63
N THR A 80 14.87 0.69 -6.33
CA THR A 80 13.67 0.14 -5.71
C THR A 80 12.61 1.24 -5.58
N ALA A 81 11.51 1.11 -6.33
CA ALA A 81 10.36 2.00 -6.20
C ALA A 81 9.57 1.69 -4.91
N ALA A 82 9.22 2.75 -4.17
CA ALA A 82 8.33 2.69 -3.03
C ALA A 82 6.87 2.73 -3.51
N ALA A 83 6.04 1.80 -3.06
CA ALA A 83 4.63 1.69 -3.45
C ALA A 83 3.82 2.94 -3.07
N GLY A 84 4.19 3.64 -2.00
CA GLY A 84 3.58 4.91 -1.64
C GLY A 84 3.87 6.06 -2.60
N CYS A 85 4.85 5.91 -3.50
CA CYS A 85 5.22 6.91 -4.49
C CYS A 85 5.00 6.44 -5.93
N TRP A 86 4.71 5.15 -6.13
CA TRP A 86 4.64 4.53 -7.43
C TRP A 86 3.55 3.47 -7.47
N ARG A 87 2.93 3.32 -8.64
CA ARG A 87 2.01 2.21 -8.88
C ARG A 87 2.72 0.86 -8.74
N VAL A 88 2.00 -0.13 -8.23
CA VAL A 88 2.49 -1.50 -8.07
C VAL A 88 2.30 -2.29 -9.38
N GLY A 89 1.16 -2.10 -10.07
CA GLY A 89 0.85 -2.81 -11.32
C GLY A 89 0.61 -4.31 -11.14
N CYS A 90 0.23 -4.76 -9.94
CA CYS A 90 -0.09 -6.15 -9.66
C CYS A 90 -1.58 -6.43 -9.93
N PRO A 91 -1.96 -7.54 -10.60
CA PRO A 91 -3.36 -7.89 -10.80
C PRO A 91 -4.15 -7.99 -9.49
N GLY A 92 -5.34 -7.37 -9.46
CA GLY A 92 -6.20 -7.32 -8.26
C GLY A 92 -5.76 -6.29 -7.21
N VAL A 93 -4.72 -5.49 -7.48
CA VAL A 93 -4.34 -4.32 -6.69
C VAL A 93 -4.84 -3.06 -7.41
N GLU A 94 -5.59 -2.22 -6.71
CA GLU A 94 -6.08 -0.94 -7.20
C GLU A 94 -5.03 0.15 -6.90
N ASP A 95 -4.33 0.62 -7.92
CA ASP A 95 -3.40 1.75 -7.79
C ASP A 95 -4.14 3.09 -7.99
N VAL A 96 -4.27 3.87 -6.91
CA VAL A 96 -4.94 5.18 -6.94
C VAL A 96 -3.92 6.30 -6.74
N ASN A 97 -3.84 7.20 -7.72
CA ASN A 97 -2.95 8.34 -7.68
C ASN A 97 -3.60 9.52 -6.92
N VAL A 98 -3.11 9.83 -5.73
CA VAL A 98 -3.60 10.92 -4.88
C VAL A 98 -2.71 12.17 -4.92
N SER A 99 -1.81 12.28 -5.89
CA SER A 99 -0.82 13.37 -5.98
C SER A 99 -1.42 14.77 -6.15
N ARG A 100 -2.69 14.87 -6.56
CA ARG A 100 -3.43 16.14 -6.64
C ARG A 100 -3.75 16.69 -5.24
N VAL A 101 -3.97 15.79 -4.30
CA VAL A 101 -4.37 16.09 -2.92
C VAL A 101 -3.14 16.11 -2.02
N ILE A 102 -2.24 15.13 -2.18
CA ILE A 102 -1.10 14.89 -1.29
C ILE A 102 0.21 15.33 -1.95
N ARG A 103 0.93 16.26 -1.31
CA ARG A 103 2.26 16.72 -1.71
C ARG A 103 3.35 16.33 -0.71
N SER A 104 2.98 16.07 0.53
CA SER A 104 3.89 15.61 1.60
C SER A 104 3.19 14.57 2.46
N SER A 105 3.96 13.71 3.14
CA SER A 105 3.42 12.73 4.08
C SER A 105 2.61 13.36 5.21
N ASP A 106 2.82 14.64 5.53
CA ASP A 106 2.04 15.37 6.54
C ASP A 106 0.63 15.74 6.07
N ASP A 107 0.42 15.82 4.75
CA ASP A 107 -0.88 16.17 4.16
C ASP A 107 -1.92 15.08 4.39
N TYR A 108 -1.51 13.82 4.61
CA TYR A 108 -2.44 12.72 4.82
C TYR A 108 -3.34 12.93 6.05
N VAL A 109 -2.84 13.61 7.10
CA VAL A 109 -3.62 13.87 8.32
C VAL A 109 -4.64 14.99 8.08
N THR A 110 -4.26 16.02 7.32
CA THR A 110 -5.11 17.21 7.11
C THR A 110 -6.07 17.06 5.94
N ARG A 111 -5.79 16.16 4.98
CA ARG A 111 -6.56 15.94 3.76
C ARG A 111 -7.11 14.53 3.65
N ILE A 112 -7.33 13.87 4.79
CA ILE A 112 -7.80 12.48 4.81
C ILE A 112 -9.15 12.34 4.10
N GLU A 113 -10.07 13.30 4.26
CA GLU A 113 -11.38 13.28 3.60
C GLU A 113 -11.23 13.30 2.06
N ASP A 114 -10.44 14.22 1.51
CA ASP A 114 -10.15 14.28 0.07
C ASP A 114 -9.52 12.97 -0.45
N VAL A 115 -8.68 12.32 0.36
CA VAL A 115 -8.08 11.03 0.02
C VAL A 115 -9.13 9.92 0.04
N LEU A 116 -10.01 9.88 1.05
CA LEU A 116 -11.10 8.92 1.18
C LEU A 116 -12.11 9.06 0.03
N ASP A 117 -12.43 10.28 -0.37
CA ASP A 117 -13.22 10.59 -1.56
C ASP A 117 -12.54 10.05 -2.82
N ALA A 118 -11.23 10.30 -2.98
CA ALA A 118 -10.48 9.85 -4.15
C ALA A 118 -10.42 8.32 -4.30
N ILE A 119 -10.53 7.57 -3.20
CA ILE A 119 -10.57 6.10 -3.18
C ILE A 119 -11.99 5.52 -3.08
N ASN A 120 -13.02 6.38 -3.17
CA ASN A 120 -14.45 6.04 -3.06
C ASN A 120 -14.79 5.30 -1.76
N LEU A 121 -14.40 5.85 -0.60
CA LEU A 121 -14.76 5.31 0.72
C LEU A 121 -15.74 6.18 1.52
N THR A 122 -16.10 7.35 1.01
CA THR A 122 -17.08 8.27 1.59
C THR A 122 -18.43 8.02 0.93
N GLY A 123 -19.36 7.40 1.67
CA GLY A 123 -20.70 7.07 1.18
C GLY A 123 -21.25 5.70 1.56
N ALA A 124 -20.67 5.04 2.58
CA ALA A 124 -21.29 3.89 3.25
C ALA A 124 -22.14 4.34 4.45
#